data_AF-A0A3B9YUX7-F1
#
_entry.id   AF-A0A3B9YUX7-F1
#
_cell.length_a   1.000
_cell.length_b   1.000
_cell.length_c   1.000
_cell.angle_alpha   90.00
_cell.angle_beta   90.00
_cell.angle_gamma   90.00
#
_symmetry.space_group_name_H-M   'P 1'
#
loop_
_entity.id
_entity.type
_entity.pdbx_description
1 polymer ?
#
loop_
_entity_poly.entity_id
_entity_poly.type
_entity_poly.pdbx_seq_one_letter_code
_entity_poly.pdbx_strand_id
1 'polypeptide(L)' 'MNIALPRYTPYASGQHKLSVGLQPADPHHWFEPDHQWAEQMANKAVLLRFRHDAVVAALPGSGPAQEEL' A
#
# COMPACT_ATOMS: atom_id res chain seq x y z
N MET A 1 -18.27 4.64 -26.38
CA MET A 1 -17.13 4.09 -25.61
C MET A 1 -16.92 5.02 -24.42
N ASN A 2 -17.31 4.62 -23.21
CA ASN A 2 -17.25 5.48 -22.03
C ASN A 2 -15.89 5.26 -21.36
N ILE A 3 -14.95 6.20 -21.54
CA ILE A 3 -13.62 6.10 -20.95
C ILE A 3 -13.75 6.57 -19.50
N ALA A 4 -13.60 5.65 -18.54
CA ALA A 4 -13.52 6.01 -17.13
C ALA A 4 -12.23 6.79 -16.89
N LEU A 5 -12.35 8.00 -16.36
CA LEU A 5 -11.19 8.79 -15.97
C LEU A 5 -10.52 8.16 -14.73
N PRO A 6 -9.18 8.21 -14.63
CA PRO A 6 -8.48 7.73 -13.44
C PRO A 6 -8.90 8.55 -12.21
N ARG A 7 -9.15 7.85 -11.08
CA ARG A 7 -9.56 8.47 -9.80
C ARG A 7 -8.55 9.50 -9.30
N TYR A 8 -7.27 9.27 -9.57
CA TYR A 8 -6.18 10.16 -9.16
C TYR A 8 -5.41 10.65 -10.38
N THR A 9 -5.35 11.97 -10.55
CA THR A 9 -4.58 12.64 -11.61
C THR A 9 -3.55 13.61 -11.00
N PRO A 10 -2.56 13.13 -10.21
CA PRO A 10 -1.66 13.98 -9.43
C PRO A 10 -0.78 14.90 -10.29
N TYR A 11 -0.70 14.66 -11.60
CA TYR A 11 0.10 15.44 -12.55
C TYR A 11 -0.73 16.27 -13.54
N ALA A 12 -2.07 16.24 -13.48
CA ALA A 12 -2.90 16.93 -14.46
C ALA A 12 -2.91 18.46 -14.32
N SER A 13 -2.56 19.00 -13.14
CA SER A 13 -2.60 20.45 -12.86
C SER A 13 -1.29 21.18 -13.11
N GLY A 14 -0.22 20.51 -13.56
CA GLY A 14 1.07 21.13 -13.93
C GLY A 14 1.87 21.81 -12.81
N GLN A 15 1.30 21.97 -11.61
CA GLN A 15 1.96 22.58 -10.44
C GLN A 15 2.84 21.61 -9.67
N HIS A 16 2.62 20.30 -9.84
CA HIS A 16 3.38 19.24 -9.21
C HIS A 16 4.57 18.88 -10.10
N LYS A 17 5.66 19.67 -10.03
CA LYS A 17 6.98 19.16 -10.43
C LYS A 17 7.19 17.86 -9.67
N LEU A 18 7.70 16.82 -10.34
CA LEU A 18 8.03 15.53 -9.74
C LEU A 18 9.17 15.70 -8.74
N SER A 19 8.92 16.35 -7.61
CA SER A 19 9.78 16.29 -6.45
C SER A 19 9.45 14.97 -5.78
N VAL A 20 10.32 13.98 -5.95
CA VAL A 20 10.32 12.78 -5.12
C VAL A 20 10.78 13.20 -3.73
N GLY A 21 9.92 13.95 -3.03
CA GLY A 21 10.05 14.20 -1.61
C GLY A 21 9.42 13.00 -0.93
N LEU A 22 10.22 12.26 -0.17
CA LEU A 22 9.74 11.24 0.74
C LEU A 22 8.99 11.95 1.87
N GLN A 23 7.73 12.30 1.64
CA GLN A 23 6.84 12.72 2.72
C GLN A 23 6.32 11.48 3.44
N PRO A 24 6.24 11.49 4.79
CA PRO A 24 5.56 10.44 5.52
C PRO A 24 4.15 10.25 4.97
N ALA A 25 3.74 9.00 4.78
CA ALA A 25 2.39 8.68 4.37
C ALA A 25 1.41 9.24 5.42
N ASP A 26 0.39 9.99 4.99
CA ASP A 26 -0.70 10.38 5.88
C ASP A 26 -1.50 9.10 6.24
N PRO A 27 -1.49 8.65 7.50
CA PRO A 27 -2.16 7.41 7.88
C PRO A 27 -3.69 7.46 7.69
N HIS A 28 -4.28 8.65 7.56
CA HIS A 28 -5.72 8.82 7.33
C HIS A 28 -6.11 8.93 5.85
N HIS A 29 -5.14 9.10 4.94
CA HIS A 29 -5.45 9.43 3.54
C HIS A 29 -4.61 8.68 2.50
N TRP A 30 -3.51 8.04 2.90
CA TRP A 30 -2.58 7.44 1.95
C TRP A 30 -3.00 6.06 1.46
N PHE A 31 -3.69 5.29 2.30
CA PHE A 31 -4.11 3.93 1.98
C PHE A 31 -5.64 3.88 1.86
N GLU A 32 -6.14 3.97 0.62
CA GLU A 32 -7.57 3.80 0.33
C GLU A 32 -7.84 2.33 -0.07
N PRO A 33 -8.61 1.56 0.72
CA PRO A 33 -9.11 0.27 0.29
C PRO A 33 -10.01 0.44 -0.94
N ASP A 34 -9.72 -0.29 -2.01
CA ASP A 34 -10.58 -0.32 -3.18
C ASP A 34 -11.54 -1.53 -3.12
N HIS A 35 -12.27 -1.74 -4.22
CA HIS A 35 -13.20 -2.86 -4.38
C HIS A 35 -12.57 -4.26 -4.21
N GLN A 36 -11.24 -4.39 -4.28
CA GLN A 36 -10.52 -5.67 -4.14
C GLN A 36 -10.10 -5.96 -2.70
N TRP A 37 -10.31 -5.02 -1.77
CA TRP A 37 -9.86 -5.14 -0.38
C TRP A 37 -10.25 -6.47 0.27
N ALA A 38 -11.51 -6.87 0.14
CA ALA A 38 -12.02 -8.09 0.76
C ALA A 38 -11.32 -9.35 0.22
N GLU A 39 -11.12 -9.44 -1.10
CA GLU A 39 -10.44 -10.56 -1.73
C GLU A 39 -8.97 -10.62 -1.33
N GLN A 40 -8.29 -9.47 -1.32
CA GLN A 40 -6.88 -9.39 -0.93
C GLN A 40 -6.65 -9.77 0.53
N MET A 41 -7.54 -9.36 1.44
CA MET A 41 -7.46 -9.74 2.85
C MET A 41 -7.72 -11.25 3.05
N ALA A 42 -8.66 -11.83 2.31
CA ALA A 42 -8.88 -13.28 2.32
C ALA A 42 -7.63 -14.04 1.83
N ASN A 43 -7.02 -13.58 0.73
CA ASN A 43 -5.77 -14.17 0.22
C ASN A 43 -4.61 -14.02 1.23
N LYS A 44 -4.46 -12.86 1.87
CA LYS A 44 -3.47 -12.65 2.94
C LYS A 44 -3.64 -13.68 4.06
N ALA A 45 -4.87 -13.94 4.51
CA ALA A 45 -5.14 -14.93 5.54
C ALA A 45 -4.74 -16.36 5.10
N VAL A 46 -5.03 -16.73 3.84
CA VAL A 46 -4.60 -18.02 3.26
C VAL A 46 -3.07 -18.13 3.25
N LEU A 47 -2.36 -17.10 2.80
CA LEU A 47 -0.90 -17.08 2.74
C LEU A 47 -0.27 -17.19 4.13
N LEU A 48 -0.77 -16.42 5.10
CA LEU A 48 -0.29 -16.50 6.49
C LEU A 48 -0.53 -17.88 7.09
N ARG A 49 -1.63 -18.55 6.74
CA ARG A 49 -1.95 -19.88 7.27
C ARG A 49 -1.10 -20.99 6.65
N PHE A 50 -0.90 -20.95 5.34
CA PHE A 50 -0.37 -22.10 4.60
C PHE A 50 1.02 -21.89 4.00
N ARG A 51 1.50 -20.65 3.94
CA ARG A 51 2.76 -20.26 3.31
C ARG A 51 3.51 -19.21 4.13
N HIS A 52 3.37 -19.24 5.45
CA HIS A 52 3.89 -18.24 6.37
C HIS A 52 5.36 -17.88 6.08
N ASP A 53 6.24 -18.88 6.02
CA ASP A 53 7.68 -18.67 5.84
C ASP A 53 8.07 -18.13 4.45
N ALA A 54 7.16 -18.21 3.47
CA ALA A 54 7.38 -17.64 2.15
C ALA A 54 6.94 -16.16 2.07
N VAL A 55 6.16 -15.67 3.04
CA VAL A 55 5.54 -14.33 2.99
C VAL A 55 5.83 -13.47 4.22
N VAL A 56 6.37 -14.05 5.29
CA VAL A 56 6.80 -13.36 6.51
C VAL A 56 8.26 -13.69 6.79
N ALA A 57 9.07 -12.66 6.99
CA ALA A 57 10.44 -12.80 7.44
C ALA A 57 10.77 -11.71 8.48
N ALA A 58 11.34 -12.12 9.60
CA ALA A 58 11.92 -11.21 10.59
C ALA A 58 13.44 -11.34 10.51
N LEU A 59 14.11 -10.31 9.99
CA LEU A 59 15.57 -10.29 9.89
C LEU A 59 16.20 -9.87 11.23
N PRO A 60 17.44 -10.29 11.52
CA PRO A 60 18.15 -9.83 12.71
C PRO A 60 18.16 -8.29 12.81
N GLY A 61 17.75 -7.77 13.97
CA GLY A 61 17.68 -6.33 14.22
C GLY A 61 16.43 -5.62 13.66
N SER A 62 15.52 -6.30 12.97
CA SER A 62 14.30 -5.67 12.42
C SER A 62 13.20 -5.40 13.46
N GLY A 63 13.33 -5.92 14.68
CA GLY A 63 12.31 -5.79 15.74
C GLY A 63 11.80 -4.36 15.97
N PRO A 64 12.68 -3.37 16.23
CA PRO A 64 12.24 -1.98 16.43
C PRO A 64 11.42 -1.43 15.26
N ALA A 65 11.81 -1.75 14.02
CA ALA A 65 11.10 -1.29 12.83
C ALA A 65 9.75 -2.01 12.61
N GLN A 66 9.56 -3.22 13.12
CA GLN A 66 8.27 -3.93 13.04
C GLN A 66 7.23 -3.37 14.01
N GLU A 67 7.67 -2.70 15.08
CA GLU A 67 6.79 -2.04 16.04
C GLU A 67 6.33 -0.65 15.56
N GLU A 68 6.94 -0.14 14.49
CA GLU A 68 6.56 1.11 13.84
C GLU A 68 5.34 0.88 12.90
N LEU A 69 4.14 1.08 13.46
CA LEU A 69 2.82 1.20 12.80
C LEU A 69 2.26 -0.06 12.12
#